data_AF-A0A973RJN9-F1
#
_entry.id   AF-A0A973RJN9-F1
#
_cell.length_a   1.000
_cell.length_b   1.000
_cell.length_c   1.000
_cell.angle_alpha   90.00
_cell.angle_beta   90.00
_cell.angle_gamma   90.00
#
_symmetry.space_group_name_H-M   'P 1'
#
loop_
_entity.id
_entity.type
_entity.pdbx_description
1 polymer ?
#
loop_
_entity_poly.entity_id
_entity_poly.type
_entity_poly.pdbx_seq_one_letter_code
_entity_poly.pdbx_strand_id
1 'polypeptide(L)'
;MKSCFITRAALGIAIGAMLPAAAFAQATGAEVVGQPIQVTTNGTTNTVYLDPGGQLRIVTPGGTTVPGTWTAASGQLCMGVGAARECVPYNAPFQAGTPQTLTSSCGATETWLAQSTNQPPTQGQKGERGR
;
A
#
# COMPACT_ATOMS: atom_id res chain seq x y z
N MET A 1 -1.98 25.17 -3.74
CA MET A 1 -0.92 24.39 -3.08
C MET A 1 -1.58 23.17 -2.46
N LYS A 2 -1.36 21.98 -3.01
CA LYS A 2 -1.97 20.74 -2.48
C LYS A 2 -1.22 20.39 -1.19
N SER A 3 -1.88 20.62 -0.06
CA SER A 3 -1.32 20.36 1.27
C SER A 3 -1.10 18.86 1.45
N CYS A 4 0.13 18.40 1.19
CA CYS A 4 0.65 17.18 1.78
C CYS A 4 0.80 17.45 3.29
N PHE A 5 0.47 16.45 4.12
CA PHE A 5 0.61 16.42 5.58
C PHE A 5 0.70 17.78 6.28
N ILE A 6 -0.45 18.45 6.46
CA ILE A 6 -0.79 19.32 7.60
C ILE A 6 -2.01 20.19 7.23
N THR A 7 -3.02 20.18 8.12
CA THR A 7 -4.03 21.22 8.36
C THR A 7 -5.50 20.83 8.12
N ARG A 8 -6.13 20.55 9.27
CA ARG A 8 -7.50 20.87 9.69
C ARG A 8 -8.66 19.98 9.26
N ALA A 9 -9.20 19.35 10.31
CA ALA A 9 -10.49 18.69 10.38
C ALA A 9 -11.66 19.63 10.09
N ALA A 10 -12.68 19.09 9.42
CA ALA A 10 -14.07 19.49 9.61
C ALA A 10 -14.99 18.28 9.36
N LEU A 11 -15.90 18.08 10.31
CA LEU A 11 -16.97 17.08 10.34
C LEU A 11 -17.92 17.19 9.14
N GLY A 12 -18.44 16.04 8.70
CA GLY A 12 -19.65 15.96 7.87
C GLY A 12 -20.21 14.54 7.89
N ILE A 13 -21.34 14.35 8.59
CA ILE A 13 -22.10 13.10 8.69
C ILE A 13 -23.02 12.97 7.47
N ALA A 14 -23.09 11.79 6.85
CA ALA A 14 -24.22 11.38 6.01
C ALA A 14 -24.45 9.86 6.08
N ILE A 15 -25.72 9.48 6.29
CA ILE A 15 -26.28 8.13 6.42
C ILE A 15 -26.67 7.62 5.03
N GLY A 16 -26.39 6.35 4.71
CA GLY A 16 -26.91 5.68 3.51
C GLY A 16 -26.42 4.24 3.39
N ALA A 17 -27.30 3.28 3.71
CA ALA A 17 -27.03 1.85 3.64
C ALA A 17 -27.12 1.33 2.19
N MET A 18 -26.01 0.82 1.66
CA MET A 18 -25.95 -0.24 0.65
C MET A 18 -24.65 -1.01 0.91
N LEU A 19 -24.74 -2.29 1.27
CA LEU A 19 -23.58 -3.17 1.39
C LEU A 19 -23.13 -3.55 -0.02
N PRO A 20 -21.96 -3.13 -0.51
CA PRO A 20 -21.35 -3.77 -1.65
C PRO A 20 -20.76 -5.08 -1.12
N ALA A 21 -21.20 -6.22 -1.65
CA ALA A 21 -20.34 -7.38 -1.71
C ALA A 21 -19.09 -6.92 -2.47
N ALA A 22 -18.02 -6.62 -1.73
CA ALA A 22 -16.71 -6.34 -2.30
C ALA A 22 -16.26 -7.63 -2.99
N ALA A 23 -16.68 -7.80 -4.24
CA ALA A 23 -15.93 -8.59 -5.19
C ALA A 23 -14.50 -8.11 -5.03
N PHE A 24 -13.60 -9.00 -4.62
CA PHE A 24 -12.17 -8.75 -4.55
C PHE A 24 -11.73 -8.38 -5.97
N ALA A 25 -11.84 -7.10 -6.31
CA ALA A 25 -11.23 -6.50 -7.47
C ALA A 25 -9.78 -6.95 -7.40
N GLN A 26 -9.35 -7.67 -8.43
CA GLN A 26 -8.05 -8.33 -8.56
C GLN A 26 -7.02 -7.60 -7.72
N ALA A 27 -6.60 -8.23 -6.63
CA ALA A 27 -5.93 -7.58 -5.51
C ALA A 27 -4.55 -7.07 -5.93
N THR A 28 -4.53 -5.93 -6.62
CA THR A 28 -3.33 -5.15 -6.88
C THR A 28 -2.72 -4.83 -5.52
N GLY A 29 -1.44 -5.16 -5.31
CA GLY A 29 -0.74 -5.03 -4.03
C GLY A 29 -0.79 -6.27 -3.13
N ALA A 30 -1.55 -7.33 -3.47
CA ALA A 30 -1.63 -8.54 -2.64
C ALA A 30 -0.28 -9.20 -2.37
N GLU A 31 0.69 -9.04 -3.29
CA GLU A 31 2.03 -9.58 -3.15
C GLU A 31 2.80 -8.93 -1.99
N VAL A 32 2.46 -7.70 -1.59
CA VAL A 32 3.13 -7.03 -0.46
C VAL A 32 2.24 -6.87 0.77
N VAL A 33 0.99 -7.36 0.73
CA VAL A 33 0.10 -7.29 1.89
C VAL A 33 0.71 -8.03 3.08
N GLY A 34 0.85 -7.34 4.21
CA GLY A 34 1.47 -7.84 5.44
C GLY A 34 2.99 -8.03 5.36
N GLN A 35 3.62 -7.78 4.21
CA GLN A 35 5.06 -7.89 4.03
C GLN A 35 5.76 -6.55 4.31
N PRO A 36 7.01 -6.56 4.81
CA PRO A 36 7.75 -5.33 5.03
C PRO A 36 8.28 -4.76 3.71
N ILE A 37 8.00 -3.48 3.50
CA ILE A 37 8.53 -2.68 2.39
C ILE A 37 9.43 -1.59 2.98
N GLN A 38 10.69 -1.54 2.57
CA GLN A 38 11.54 -0.39 2.89
C GLN A 38 11.26 0.73 1.91
N VAL A 39 10.91 1.91 2.40
CA VAL A 39 10.69 3.10 1.59
C VAL A 39 11.68 4.17 2.01
N THR A 40 12.59 4.50 1.09
CA THR A 40 13.63 5.50 1.30
C THR A 40 13.30 6.77 0.53
N THR A 41 13.16 7.88 1.26
CA THR A 41 12.91 9.21 0.70
C THR A 41 13.88 10.19 1.34
N ASN A 42 14.62 10.96 0.54
CA ASN A 42 15.65 11.92 1.00
C ASN A 42 16.64 11.32 2.03
N GLY A 43 17.05 10.06 1.84
CA GLY A 43 18.00 9.37 2.74
C GLY A 43 17.40 8.81 4.04
N THR A 44 16.11 9.02 4.29
CA THR A 44 15.41 8.42 5.44
C THR A 44 14.66 7.17 4.99
N THR A 45 14.89 6.03 5.65
CA THR A 45 14.24 4.75 5.33
C THR A 45 13.20 4.38 6.38
N ASN A 46 11.94 4.35 6.00
CA ASN A 46 10.86 3.84 6.83
C ASN A 46 10.52 2.40 6.43
N THR A 47 9.97 1.61 7.35
CA THR A 47 9.38 0.32 7.03
C THR A 47 7.87 0.48 6.92
N VAL A 48 7.33 0.20 5.74
CA VAL A 48 5.91 0.29 5.41
C VAL A 48 5.29 -1.10 5.39
N TYR A 49 4.15 -1.25 6.05
CA TYR A 49 3.30 -2.43 5.99
C TYR A 49 1.93 -2.05 5.42
N LEU A 50 1.54 -2.74 4.35
CA LEU A 50 0.21 -2.64 3.77
C LEU A 50 -0.63 -3.78 4.36
N ASP A 51 -1.40 -3.53 5.40
CA ASP A 51 -2.18 -4.57 6.06
C ASP A 51 -3.48 -4.88 5.29
N PRO A 52 -4.05 -6.09 5.44
CA PRO A 52 -5.34 -6.45 4.85
C PRO A 52 -6.45 -5.45 5.23
N GLY A 53 -7.40 -5.22 4.31
CA GLY A 53 -8.51 -4.29 4.55
C GLY A 53 -8.16 -2.80 4.39
N GLY A 54 -7.00 -2.49 3.80
CA GLY A 54 -6.62 -1.13 3.44
C GLY A 54 -6.00 -0.31 4.59
N GLN A 55 -5.53 -0.97 5.65
CA GLN A 55 -4.82 -0.32 6.76
C GLN A 55 -3.32 -0.27 6.47
N LEU A 56 -2.67 0.82 6.85
CA LEU A 56 -1.25 1.07 6.62
C LEU A 56 -0.55 1.30 7.98
N ARG A 57 0.65 0.74 8.14
CA ARG A 57 1.55 1.06 9.25
C ARG A 57 2.91 1.48 8.71
N ILE A 58 3.35 2.67 9.09
CA ILE A 58 4.68 3.18 8.79
C ILE A 58 5.50 3.14 10.08
N VAL A 59 6.54 2.33 10.11
CA VAL A 59 7.49 2.26 11.22
C VAL A 59 8.69 3.12 10.86
N THR A 60 8.89 4.20 11.64
CA THR A 60 10.02 5.11 11.44
C THR A 60 11.34 4.46 11.89
N PRO A 61 12.50 4.99 11.47
CA PRO A 61 13.80 4.52 11.97
C PRO A 61 13.92 4.46 13.50
N GLY A 62 13.20 5.34 14.21
CA GLY A 62 13.18 5.40 15.67
C GLY A 62 12.21 4.41 16.33
N GLY A 63 11.50 3.59 15.56
CA GLY A 63 10.55 2.59 16.06
C GLY A 63 9.12 3.10 16.29
N THR A 64 8.83 4.37 16.01
CA THR A 64 7.47 4.91 16.11
C THR A 64 6.61 4.37 14.98
N THR A 65 5.41 3.88 15.29
CA THR A 65 4.42 3.46 14.29
C THR A 65 3.42 4.56 14.02
N VAL A 66 3.27 4.94 12.75
CA VAL A 66 2.29 5.90 12.26
C VAL A 66 1.19 5.12 11.51
N PRO A 67 -0.07 5.14 11.98
CA PRO A 67 -1.17 4.47 11.32
C PRO A 67 -1.71 5.28 10.14
N GLY A 68 -2.22 4.59 9.13
CA GLY A 68 -2.83 5.18 7.95
C GLY A 68 -3.73 4.22 7.19
N THR A 69 -4.03 4.58 5.95
CA THR A 69 -4.76 3.76 4.99
C THR A 69 -3.99 3.60 3.70
N TRP A 70 -4.23 2.54 2.95
CA TRP A 70 -3.73 2.38 1.60
C TRP A 70 -4.82 1.84 0.66
N THR A 71 -4.64 2.13 -0.62
CA THR A 71 -5.45 1.58 -1.72
C THR A 71 -4.55 1.37 -2.93
N ALA A 72 -4.71 0.25 -3.64
CA ALA A 72 -4.15 0.07 -4.97
C ALA A 72 -5.29 -0.03 -5.98
N ALA A 73 -5.36 0.92 -6.91
CA ALA A 73 -6.38 0.98 -7.94
C ALA A 73 -5.89 1.83 -9.11
N SER A 74 -6.40 1.57 -10.31
CA SER A 74 -6.12 2.39 -11.51
C SER A 74 -4.62 2.60 -11.79
N GLY A 75 -3.78 1.59 -11.51
CA GLY A 75 -2.33 1.67 -11.70
C GLY A 75 -1.60 2.58 -10.70
N GLN A 76 -2.23 2.92 -9.57
CA GLN A 76 -1.65 3.72 -8.51
C GLN A 76 -1.74 3.01 -7.17
N LEU A 77 -0.67 3.13 -6.38
CA LEU A 77 -0.68 2.81 -4.97
C LEU A 77 -0.78 4.12 -4.20
N CYS A 78 -1.91 4.35 -3.55
CA CYS A 78 -2.15 5.53 -2.74
C CYS A 78 -2.10 5.20 -1.25
N MET A 79 -1.36 5.99 -0.50
CA MET A 79 -1.30 5.96 0.96
C MET A 79 -1.93 7.23 1.51
N GLY A 80 -2.54 7.12 2.68
CA GLY A 80 -3.06 8.26 3.42
C GLY A 80 -2.75 8.12 4.90
N VAL A 81 -2.37 9.22 5.53
CA VAL A 81 -2.20 9.30 6.99
C VAL A 81 -2.84 10.63 7.42
N GLY A 82 -3.84 10.56 8.29
CA GLY A 82 -4.69 11.71 8.60
C GLY A 82 -5.37 12.26 7.33
N ALA A 83 -5.24 13.57 7.10
CA ALA A 83 -5.83 14.26 5.94
C ALA A 83 -4.94 14.23 4.68
N ALA A 84 -3.70 13.77 4.81
CA ALA A 84 -2.78 13.74 3.69
C ALA A 84 -2.97 12.49 2.85
N ARG A 85 -2.72 12.63 1.55
CA ARG A 85 -2.76 11.52 0.60
C ARG A 85 -1.63 11.66 -0.40
N GLU A 86 -0.94 10.56 -0.62
CA GLU A 86 0.17 10.43 -1.55
C GLU A 86 -0.06 9.20 -2.42
N CYS A 87 0.18 9.32 -3.72
CA CYS A 87 0.07 8.21 -4.65
C CYS A 87 1.38 8.06 -5.44
N VAL A 88 1.82 6.82 -5.61
CA VAL A 88 2.94 6.45 -6.48
C VAL A 88 2.43 5.60 -7.66
N PRO A 89 3.09 5.64 -8.82
CA PRO A 89 2.80 4.72 -9.91
C PRO A 89 2.97 3.27 -9.45
N TYR A 90 2.01 2.41 -9.82
CA TYR A 90 2.00 1.00 -9.47
C TYR A 90 1.59 0.19 -10.71
N ASN A 91 2.53 0.14 -11.66
CA ASN A 91 2.32 -0.45 -12.99
C ASN A 91 2.61 -1.95 -13.02
N ALA A 92 3.32 -2.46 -12.02
CA ALA A 92 3.65 -3.87 -11.87
C ALA A 92 3.74 -4.24 -10.38
N PRO A 93 3.47 -5.50 -10.01
CA PRO A 93 3.68 -5.99 -8.65
C PRO A 93 5.15 -5.87 -8.22
N PHE A 94 5.39 -5.57 -6.95
CA PHE A 94 6.74 -5.57 -6.40
C PHE A 94 7.36 -6.97 -6.50
N GLN A 95 8.67 -7.02 -6.69
CA GLN A 95 9.45 -8.25 -6.61
C GLN A 95 10.31 -8.17 -5.36
N ALA A 96 10.35 -9.24 -4.58
CA ALA A 96 11.18 -9.30 -3.38
C ALA A 96 12.66 -9.02 -3.73
N GLY A 97 13.31 -8.17 -2.94
CA GLY A 97 14.72 -7.82 -3.11
C GLY A 97 15.02 -6.91 -4.31
N THR A 98 14.03 -6.51 -5.10
CA THR A 98 14.23 -5.63 -6.26
C THR A 98 13.77 -4.21 -5.91
N PRO A 99 14.67 -3.23 -5.80
CA PRO A 99 14.29 -1.85 -5.53
C PRO A 99 13.58 -1.23 -6.73
N GLN A 100 12.57 -0.40 -6.47
CA GLN A 100 11.82 0.36 -7.47
C GLN A 100 11.89 1.84 -7.11
N THR A 101 12.38 2.67 -8.02
CA THR A 101 12.41 4.12 -7.81
C THR A 101 11.16 4.74 -8.44
N LEU A 102 10.36 5.41 -7.61
CA LEU A 102 9.06 5.97 -7.99
C LEU A 102 9.03 7.46 -7.65
N THR A 103 8.32 8.24 -8.45
CA THR A 103 8.02 9.64 -8.13
C THR A 103 6.59 9.74 -7.63
N SER A 104 6.43 10.27 -6.43
CA SER A 104 5.12 10.41 -5.80
C SER A 104 4.33 11.59 -6.35
N SER A 105 3.02 11.60 -6.08
CA SER A 105 2.13 12.71 -6.44
C SER A 105 2.47 14.02 -5.71
N CYS A 106 3.27 13.99 -4.64
CA CYS A 106 3.81 15.17 -3.97
C CYS A 106 5.12 15.66 -4.64
N GLY A 107 5.63 14.97 -5.68
CA GLY A 107 6.84 15.33 -6.41
C GLY A 107 8.14 14.84 -5.78
N ALA A 108 8.07 14.01 -4.73
CA ALA A 108 9.24 13.39 -4.11
C ALA A 108 9.64 12.12 -4.86
N THR A 109 10.95 11.87 -4.96
CA THR A 109 11.47 10.59 -5.46
C THR A 109 11.74 9.67 -4.28
N GLU A 110 11.21 8.45 -4.39
CA GLU A 110 11.26 7.44 -3.34
C GLU A 110 11.81 6.13 -3.91
N THR A 111 12.56 5.39 -3.09
CA THR A 111 12.99 4.03 -3.43
C THR A 111 12.25 3.02 -2.57
N TRP A 112 11.52 2.12 -3.22
CA TRP A 112 10.67 1.11 -2.61
C TRP A 112 11.32 -0.25 -2.77
N LEU A 113 11.56 -0.96 -1.68
CA LEU A 113 12.16 -2.28 -1.66
C LEU A 113 11.32 -3.23 -0.81
N ALA A 114 10.49 -4.05 -1.49
CA ALA A 114 9.81 -5.16 -0.85
C ALA A 114 10.87 -6.17 -0.36
N GLN A 115 10.94 -6.39 0.95
CA GLN A 115 11.88 -7.36 1.52
C GLN A 115 11.46 -8.80 1.25
N SER A 116 10.15 -8.99 1.09
CA SER A 116 9.49 -10.26 0.83
C SER A 116 8.20 -9.98 0.06
N THR A 117 7.74 -10.97 -0.69
CA THR A 117 6.43 -10.93 -1.33
C THR A 117 5.68 -12.23 -1.03
N ASN A 118 4.37 -12.13 -0.86
CA ASN A 118 3.49 -13.28 -0.93
C ASN A 118 3.59 -13.86 -2.33
N GLN A 119 3.80 -15.17 -2.43
CA GLN A 119 3.66 -15.83 -3.72
C GLN A 119 2.23 -15.60 -4.23
N PRO A 120 2.04 -15.38 -5.54
CA PRO A 120 0.71 -15.50 -6.12
C PRO A 120 0.16 -16.87 -5.70
N PRO A 121 -1.12 -17.00 -5.31
CA PRO A 121 -1.68 -18.32 -5.06
C PRO A 121 -1.43 -19.15 -6.32
N THR A 122 -0.59 -20.17 -6.20
CA THR A 122 -0.30 -21.10 -7.27
C THR A 122 -1.62 -21.76 -7.65
N GLN A 123 -2.19 -21.38 -8.78
CA GLN A 123 -3.28 -22.14 -9.41
C GLN A 123 -2.68 -23.48 -9.82
N GLY A 124 -2.68 -24.46 -8.92
CA GLY A 124 -1.96 -25.69 -9.20
C GLY A 124 -1.91 -26.71 -8.06
N GLN A 125 -3.06 -27.18 -7.60
CA GLN A 125 -3.18 -28.61 -7.28
C GLN A 125 -4.58 -29.15 -7.60
N LYS A 126 -5.07 -28.83 -8.80
CA LYS A 126 -6.02 -29.72 -9.49
C LYS A 126 -5.16 -30.77 -10.21
N GLY A 127 -4.77 -31.81 -9.47
CA GLY A 127 -3.93 -32.89 -9.97
C GLY A 127 -4.14 -34.12 -9.10
N GLU A 128 -5.12 -34.91 -9.50
CA GLU A 128 -5.09 -36.38 -9.49
C GLU A 128 -4.56 -37.09 -8.22
N ARG A 129 -5.49 -37.48 -7.34
CA ARG A 129 -5.40 -38.75 -6.63
C ARG A 129 -6.62 -39.55 -7.12
N GLY A 130 -6.54 -40.46 -8.09
CA GLY A 130 -5.47 -41.40 -8.39
C GLY A 130 -5.96 -42.79 -7.97
N ARG A 131 -6.65 -43.46 -8.93
CA ARG A 131 -7.06 -44.87 -8.99
C ARG A 131 -7.96 -45.45 -7.90
#